data_AF-A0A3S9EL75-F1
#
_entry.id   AF-A0A3S9EL75-F1
#
_cell.length_a   1.000
_cell.length_b   1.000
_cell.length_c   1.000
_cell.angle_alpha   90.00
_cell.angle_beta   90.00
_cell.angle_gamma   90.00
#
_symmetry.space_group_name_H-M   'P 1'
#
loop_
_entity.id
_entity.type
_entity.pdbx_description
1 polymer ?
#
loop_
_entity_poly.entity_id
_entity_poly.type
_entity_poly.pdbx_seq_one_letter_code
_entity_poly.pdbx_strand_id
1 'polypeptide(L)' 'MPRRRFNHTCFCPHDLAICERVFDQVCVDEHLDPLGPDTEILAEMVVAIFRNAHTGERELLEAVRSRWRKVAGTAH' A
#
# COMPACT_ATOMS: atom_id res chain seq x y z
N MET A 1 -4.73 -17.59 1.59
CA MET A 1 -4.68 -16.69 0.42
C MET A 1 -5.46 -15.42 0.73
N PRO A 2 -4.82 -14.26 0.98
CA PRO A 2 -5.56 -13.01 1.13
C PRO A 2 -5.09 -12.00 0.07
N ARG A 3 -5.56 -12.11 -1.19
CA ARG A 3 -5.22 -11.12 -2.24
C ARG A 3 -6.35 -10.91 -3.25
N ARG A 4 -7.50 -10.41 -2.78
CA ARG A 4 -8.57 -9.94 -3.69
C ARG A 4 -9.19 -8.59 -3.27
N ARG A 5 -8.44 -7.75 -2.54
CA ARG A 5 -9.03 -6.51 -2.02
C ARG A 5 -8.96 -5.31 -2.96
N PHE A 6 -8.12 -5.35 -3.99
CA PHE A 6 -8.01 -4.27 -4.97
C PHE A 6 -9.08 -4.28 -6.07
N ASN A 7 -10.08 -5.16 -5.99
CA ASN A 7 -11.06 -5.38 -7.05
C ASN A 7 -12.11 -4.26 -7.20
N HIS A 8 -11.89 -3.10 -6.56
CA HIS A 8 -12.86 -2.00 -6.48
C HIS A 8 -12.43 -0.68 -7.09
N THR A 9 -11.22 -0.60 -7.66
CA THR A 9 -10.71 0.62 -8.30
C THR A 9 -10.24 0.30 -9.70
N CYS A 10 -10.69 1.10 -10.68
CA CYS A 10 -10.41 0.98 -12.12
C CYS A 10 -8.91 1.03 -12.46
N PHE A 11 -8.16 0.02 -12.06
CA PHE A 11 -6.74 -0.11 -12.33
C PHE A 11 -6.51 -1.05 -13.49
N CYS A 12 -5.60 -0.65 -14.38
CA CYS A 12 -5.02 -1.56 -15.34
C CYS A 12 -4.28 -2.68 -14.58
N PRO A 13 -4.23 -3.92 -15.10
CA PRO A 13 -3.54 -5.02 -14.42
C PRO A 13 -2.05 -4.72 -14.14
N HIS A 14 -1.42 -3.87 -14.95
CA HIS A 14 -0.08 -3.37 -14.72
C HIS A 14 0.04 -2.53 -13.44
N ASP A 15 -0.93 -1.64 -13.25
CA ASP A 15 -0.99 -0.69 -12.14
C ASP A 15 -1.27 -1.40 -10.81
N LEU A 16 -2.22 -2.36 -10.88
CA LEU A 16 -2.52 -3.25 -9.78
C LEU A 16 -1.26 -4.02 -9.31
N ALA A 17 -0.46 -4.53 -10.25
CA ALA A 17 0.77 -5.23 -9.93
C ALA A 17 1.86 -4.33 -9.32
N ILE A 18 1.83 -3.01 -9.58
CA ILE A 18 2.70 -2.04 -8.91
C ILE A 18 2.21 -1.82 -7.48
N CYS A 19 0.90 -1.55 -7.31
CA CYS A 19 0.30 -1.35 -6.00
C CYS A 19 0.51 -2.57 -5.08
N GLU A 20 0.31 -3.79 -5.59
CA GLU A 20 0.53 -5.02 -4.82
C GLU A 20 1.98 -5.23 -4.42
N ARG A 21 2.95 -4.91 -5.29
CA ARG A 21 4.38 -5.01 -4.96
C ARG A 21 4.78 -4.02 -3.88
N VAL A 22 4.35 -2.77 -4.01
CA VAL A 22 4.62 -1.74 -3.01
C VAL A 22 4.00 -2.13 -1.67
N PHE A 23 2.76 -2.59 -1.69
CA PHE A 23 2.07 -3.08 -0.50
C PHE A 23 2.83 -4.21 0.20
N ASP A 24 3.22 -5.25 -0.55
CA ASP A 24 3.98 -6.39 -0.03
C ASP A 24 5.30 -5.95 0.60
N GLN A 25 6.04 -5.06 -0.08
CA GLN A 25 7.30 -4.54 0.43
C GLN A 25 7.14 -3.79 1.75
N VAL A 26 6.13 -2.93 1.88
CA VAL A 26 5.88 -2.21 3.15
C VAL A 26 5.43 -3.19 4.24
N CYS A 27 4.62 -4.18 3.89
CA CYS A 27 4.18 -5.23 4.81
C CYS A 27 5.37 -6.02 5.38
N VAL A 28 6.33 -6.38 4.54
CA VAL A 28 7.58 -7.07 4.96
C VAL A 28 8.46 -6.16 5.80
N ASP A 29 8.64 -4.90 5.37
CA ASP A 29 9.54 -3.94 6.01
C ASP A 29 9.09 -3.57 7.43
N GLU A 30 7.79 -3.40 7.62
CA GLU A 30 7.19 -3.02 8.89
C GLU A 30 6.67 -4.24 9.68
N HIS A 31 6.93 -5.47 9.18
CA HIS A 31 6.47 -6.72 9.79
C HIS A 31 4.97 -6.74 10.11
N LEU A 32 4.17 -6.17 9.20
CA LEU A 32 2.72 -6.07 9.36
C LEU A 32 2.06 -7.43 9.16
N ASP A 33 1.07 -7.71 10.01
CA ASP A 33 0.28 -8.92 9.88
C ASP A 33 -0.66 -8.82 8.67
N PRO A 34 -0.57 -9.71 7.66
CA PRO A 34 -1.37 -9.68 6.44
C PRO A 34 -2.88 -9.90 6.65
N LEU A 35 -3.31 -10.24 7.87
CA LEU A 35 -4.70 -10.37 8.28
C LEU A 35 -5.14 -9.26 9.26
N GLY A 36 -4.21 -8.37 9.63
CA GLY A 36 -4.45 -7.26 10.54
C GLY A 36 -5.15 -6.08 9.88
N PRO A 37 -5.89 -5.26 10.65
CA PRO A 37 -6.58 -4.08 10.15
C PRO A 37 -5.61 -3.04 9.56
N ASP A 38 -4.36 -3.03 10.02
CA ASP A 38 -3.29 -2.18 9.50
C ASP A 38 -3.05 -2.38 8.01
N THR A 39 -3.18 -3.62 7.54
CA THR A 39 -2.97 -3.94 6.12
C THR A 39 -4.12 -3.47 5.24
N GLU A 40 -5.31 -3.33 5.79
CA GLU A 40 -6.43 -2.69 5.08
C GLU A 40 -6.16 -1.20 4.87
N ILE A 41 -5.72 -0.52 5.93
CA ILE A 41 -5.34 0.90 5.89
C ILE A 41 -4.18 1.12 4.92
N LEU A 42 -3.18 0.24 4.93
CA LEU A 42 -2.04 0.31 4.01
C LEU A 42 -2.50 0.15 2.56
N ALA A 43 -3.38 -0.81 2.26
CA ALA A 43 -3.88 -1.03 0.90
C ALA A 43 -4.65 0.17 0.38
N GLU A 44 -5.54 0.75 1.20
CA GLU A 44 -6.26 1.98 0.84
C GLU A 44 -5.29 3.16 0.63
N MET A 45 -4.26 3.27 1.46
CA MET A 45 -3.25 4.32 1.36
C MET A 45 -2.44 4.22 0.06
N VAL A 46 -2.01 3.01 -0.31
CA VAL A 46 -1.31 2.75 -1.58
C VAL A 46 -2.17 3.21 -2.76
N VAL A 47 -3.44 2.79 -2.80
CA VAL A 47 -4.37 3.18 -3.86
C VAL A 47 -4.60 4.70 -3.88
N ALA A 48 -4.79 5.32 -2.72
CA ALA A 48 -5.04 6.75 -2.63
C ALA A 48 -3.84 7.59 -3.10
N ILE A 49 -2.61 7.21 -2.72
CA ILE A 49 -1.39 7.90 -3.14
C ILE A 49 -1.18 7.72 -4.63
N PHE A 50 -1.32 6.48 -5.12
CA PHE A 50 -1.13 6.18 -6.53
C PHE A 50 -2.09 6.98 -7.42
N ARG A 51 -3.39 7.01 -7.07
CA ARG A 51 -4.40 7.78 -7.81
C ARG A 51 -4.18 9.29 -7.77
N ASN A 52 -3.57 9.81 -6.70
CA ASN A 52 -3.39 11.25 -6.54
C ASN A 52 -2.15 11.75 -7.30
N ALA A 53 -1.08 10.97 -7.32
CA ALA A 53 0.22 11.42 -7.83
C ALA A 53 0.66 10.75 -9.14
N HIS A 54 0.01 9.65 -9.57
CA HIS A 54 0.40 8.85 -10.75
C HIS A 54 1.93 8.59 -10.78
N THR A 55 2.50 8.28 -9.63
CA THR A 55 3.95 8.09 -9.46
C THR A 55 4.37 6.66 -9.73
N GLY A 56 5.59 6.46 -10.24
CA GLY A 56 6.14 5.12 -10.51
C GLY A 56 6.35 4.29 -9.22
N GLU A 57 6.58 2.98 -9.37
CA GLU A 57 6.71 2.01 -8.26
C GLU A 57 7.60 2.49 -7.11
N ARG A 58 8.80 2.99 -7.41
CA ARG A 58 9.75 3.47 -6.39
C ARG A 58 9.24 4.70 -5.64
N GLU A 59 8.71 5.68 -6.36
CA GLU A 59 8.18 6.89 -5.75
C GLU A 59 6.91 6.61 -4.92
N LEU A 60 6.06 5.71 -5.41
CA LEU A 60 4.91 5.20 -4.66
C LEU A 60 5.38 4.54 -3.35
N LEU A 61 6.38 3.66 -3.42
CA LEU A 61 6.94 2.98 -2.25
C LEU A 61 7.47 3.96 -1.21
N GLU A 62 8.25 4.95 -1.63
CA GLU A 62 8.81 5.95 -0.70
C GLU A 62 7.71 6.82 -0.08
N ALA A 63 6.72 7.24 -0.87
CA ALA A 63 5.58 8.02 -0.39
C ALA A 63 4.72 7.23 0.61
N VAL A 64 4.40 5.97 0.29
CA VAL A 64 3.64 5.07 1.17
C VAL A 64 4.42 4.82 2.45
N ARG A 65 5.72 4.49 2.38
CA ARG A 65 6.54 4.21 3.57
C ARG A 65 6.73 5.44 4.46
N SER A 66 6.86 6.62 3.86
CA SER A 66 6.93 7.90 4.59
C SER A 66 5.62 8.20 5.31
N ARG A 67 4.48 7.96 4.64
CA ARG A 67 3.15 8.17 5.24
C ARG A 67 2.80 7.11 6.27
N TRP A 68 3.13 5.85 6.00
CA TRP A 68 2.92 4.72 6.89
C TRP A 68 3.66 4.92 8.21
N ARG A 69 4.95 5.28 8.17
CA ARG A 69 5.72 5.60 9.38
C ARG A 69 5.13 6.73 10.21
N LYS A 70 4.44 7.71 9.58
CA LYS A 70 3.72 8.76 10.31
C LYS A 70 2.46 8.23 11.00
N VAL A 71 1.76 7.27 10.38
CA VAL A 71 0.55 6.65 10.94
C VAL A 71 0.90 5.62 12.03
N ALA A 72 1.91 4.78 11.78
CA ALA A 72 2.42 3.81 12.75
C ALA A 72 3.12 4.48 13.93
N GLY A 73 3.85 5.58 13.69
CA GLY A 73 4.52 6.35 14.74
C GLY A 73 3.58 7.13 15.68
N THR A 74 2.30 7.25 15.33
CA THR A 74 1.27 7.85 16.22
C THR A 74 0.59 6.85 17.14
N ALA A 75 0.98 5.57 17.12
CA ALA A 75 0.42 4.52 17.98
C ALA A 75 1.19 4.29 19.30
N HIS A 76 1.98 5.27 19.76
CA HIS A 76 2.68 5.22 21.06
C HIS A 76 2.02 6.09 22.11
#